data_AF-A0A674PDY1-F1
#
_entry.id   AF-A0A674PDY1-F1
#
_cell.length_a   1.000
_cell.length_b   1.000
_cell.length_c   1.000
_cell.angle_alpha   90.00
_cell.angle_beta   90.00
_cell.angle_gamma   90.00
#
_symmetry.space_group_name_H-M   'P 1'
#
loop_
_entity.id
_entity.type
_entity.pdbx_description
1 polymer ?
#
loop_
_entity_poly.entity_id
_entity_poly.type
_entity_poly.pdbx_seq_one_letter_code
_entity_poly.pdbx_strand_id
1 'polypeptide(L)'
;MKAWPRVPFSRSLDVDTGLISLDQEKAFDRVEHQFLWKVMERFGFSPGFIAMIRVLYCDIESMLKFNGSLCAPFRVLRVENML
;
A
#
# COMPACT_ATOMS: atom_id res chain seq x y z
N MET A 1 1.65 14.49 16.38
CA MET A 1 2.77 15.19 15.72
C MET A 1 3.98 15.13 16.64
N LYS A 2 5.02 14.36 16.30
CA LYS A 2 6.30 14.36 17.00
C LYS A 2 7.31 15.08 16.13
N ALA A 3 7.85 16.20 16.62
CA ALA A 3 8.99 16.85 15.99
C ALA A 3 10.27 16.10 16.37
N TRP A 4 11.10 15.78 15.38
CA TRP A 4 12.43 15.19 15.58
C TRP A 4 13.46 16.32 15.79
N PRO A 5 14.51 16.13 16.62
CA PRO A 5 15.57 17.13 16.76
C PRO A 5 16.26 17.43 15.42
N ARG A 6 16.65 18.70 15.25
CA ARG A 6 17.26 19.27 14.04
C ARG A 6 18.36 18.35 13.49
N VAL A 7 18.20 17.91 12.24
CA VAL A 7 19.20 17.13 11.49
C VAL A 7 20.32 18.08 11.03
N PRO A 8 21.60 17.81 11.30
CA PRO A 8 22.71 18.73 10.98
C PRO A 8 23.13 18.65 9.49
N PHE A 9 22.19 18.52 8.56
CA PHE A 9 22.48 18.46 7.12
C PHE A 9 22.63 19.85 6.48
N SER A 10 22.24 20.93 7.15
CA SER A 10 22.12 22.27 6.56
C SER A 10 23.43 23.07 6.40
N ARG A 11 24.60 22.54 6.79
CA ARG A 11 25.85 23.34 6.78
C ARG A 11 26.44 23.62 5.40
N SER A 12 25.93 23.02 4.31
CA SER A 12 26.47 23.24 2.96
C SER A 12 25.63 24.15 2.05
N LEU A 13 24.43 24.60 2.47
CA LEU A 13 23.51 25.31 1.58
C LEU A 13 22.98 26.66 2.08
N ASP A 14 23.25 27.08 3.32
CA ASP A 14 22.71 28.34 3.92
C ASP A 14 21.19 28.51 3.71
N VAL A 15 20.45 27.40 3.69
CA VAL A 15 18.98 27.40 3.61
C VAL A 15 18.44 26.69 4.84
N ASP A 16 17.49 27.33 5.52
CA ASP A 16 16.78 26.74 6.66
C ASP A 16 15.99 25.52 6.16
N THR A 17 16.49 24.32 6.49
CA THR A 17 15.97 23.05 5.95
C THR A 17 15.34 22.25 7.07
N GLY A 18 14.03 22.00 6.97
CA GLY A 18 13.31 21.10 7.86
C GLY A 18 13.11 19.73 7.21
N LEU A 19 13.27 18.66 7.98
CA LEU A 19 12.95 17.30 7.54
C LEU A 19 11.57 16.92 8.07
N ILE A 20 10.64 16.62 7.16
CA ILE A 20 9.29 16.13 7.49
C ILE A 20 9.25 14.65 7.18
N SER A 21 9.14 13.82 8.22
CA SER A 21 8.89 12.40 8.08
C SER A 21 7.38 12.15 8.09
N LEU A 22 6.85 11.69 6.96
CA LEU A 22 5.47 11.24 6.82
C LEU A 22 5.45 9.71 6.93
N ASP A 23 4.88 9.21 8.03
CA ASP A 23 4.59 7.78 8.18
C ASP A 23 3.13 7.54 7.78
N GLN A 24 2.93 6.73 6.74
CA GLN A 24 1.60 6.28 6.33
C GLN A 24 1.36 4.89 6.89
N GLU A 25 0.68 4.83 8.04
CA GLU A 25 0.20 3.58 8.60
C GLU A 25 -0.66 2.85 7.55
N LYS A 26 -0.27 1.60 7.22
CA LYS A 26 -0.96 0.74 6.25
C LYS A 26 -1.08 1.36 4.85
N ALA A 27 -0.03 2.04 4.39
CA ALA A 27 0.03 2.64 3.05
C ALA A 27 -0.43 1.68 1.93
N PHE A 28 -0.07 0.40 2.01
CA PHE A 28 -0.47 -0.61 1.03
C PHE A 28 -1.97 -0.93 1.06
N ASP A 29 -2.64 -0.78 2.20
CA ASP A 29 -4.10 -0.97 2.32
C ASP A 29 -4.89 0.27 1.90
N ARG A 30 -4.25 1.42 1.66
CA ARG A 30 -4.97 2.67 1.34
C ARG A 30 -4.81 3.11 -0.11
N VAL A 31 -3.98 2.41 -0.88
CA VAL A 31 -3.81 2.71 -2.30
C VAL A 31 -5.09 2.34 -3.04
N GLU A 32 -5.68 3.34 -3.69
CA GLU A 32 -6.80 3.15 -4.60
C GLU A 32 -6.32 2.36 -5.84
N HIS A 33 -7.04 1.30 -6.20
CA HIS A 33 -6.58 0.36 -7.21
C HIS A 33 -6.52 0.99 -8.61
N GLN A 34 -7.44 1.88 -8.99
CA GLN A 34 -7.37 2.58 -10.28
C GLN A 34 -6.12 3.46 -10.38
N PHE A 35 -5.72 4.11 -9.28
CA PHE A 35 -4.48 4.86 -9.20
C PHE A 35 -3.27 3.93 -9.41
N LEU A 36 -3.23 2.77 -8.75
CA LEU A 36 -2.17 1.77 -8.94
C LEU A 36 -2.05 1.34 -10.41
N TRP A 37 -3.18 1.05 -11.09
CA TRP A 37 -3.18 0.66 -12.50
C TRP A 37 -2.61 1.75 -13.40
N LYS A 38 -3.06 3.00 -13.22
CA LYS A 38 -2.55 4.16 -13.97
C LYS A 38 -1.05 4.39 -13.76
N VAL A 39 -0.56 4.20 -12.54
CA VAL A 39 0.86 4.31 -12.23
C VAL A 39 1.65 3.22 -12.95
N MET A 40 1.22 1.96 -12.88
CA MET A 40 1.92 0.86 -13.56
C MET A 40 1.97 1.06 -15.08
N GLU A 41 0.87 1.51 -15.69
CA GLU A 41 0.85 1.86 -17.11
C GLU A 41 1.85 2.97 -17.43
N ARG A 42 1.89 4.03 -16.60
CA ARG A 42 2.80 5.17 -16.81
C ARG A 42 4.28 4.82 -16.66
N PHE A 43 4.59 3.84 -15.82
CA PHE A 43 5.94 3.29 -15.67
C PHE A 43 6.34 2.32 -16.80
N GLY A 44 5.43 2.00 -17.72
CA GLY A 44 5.71 1.16 -18.88
C GLY A 44 5.65 -0.34 -18.61
N PHE A 45 4.97 -0.77 -17.54
CA PHE A 45 4.74 -2.19 -17.30
C PHE A 45 3.82 -2.79 -18.38
N SER A 46 4.07 -4.05 -18.75
CA SER A 46 3.28 -4.71 -19.78
C SER A 46 1.84 -4.96 -19.33
N PRO A 47 0.86 -4.94 -20.24
CA PRO A 47 -0.54 -5.26 -19.90
C PRO A 47 -0.71 -6.62 -19.23
N GLY A 48 0.09 -7.62 -19.64
CA GLY A 48 0.09 -8.95 -19.04
C GLY A 48 0.57 -8.94 -17.58
N PHE A 49 1.62 -8.18 -17.28
CA PHE A 49 2.09 -8.02 -15.90
C PHE A 49 1.04 -7.32 -15.03
N ILE A 50 0.44 -6.24 -15.54
CA ILE A 50 -0.63 -5.52 -14.85
C ILE A 50 -1.84 -6.44 -14.60
N ALA A 51 -2.21 -7.29 -15.56
CA ALA A 51 -3.30 -8.25 -15.40
C ALA A 51 -3.01 -9.28 -14.28
N MET A 52 -1.78 -9.79 -14.18
CA MET A 52 -1.40 -10.70 -13.09
C MET A 52 -1.55 -10.02 -11.72
N ILE A 53 -1.10 -8.76 -11.59
CA ILE A 53 -1.29 -8.01 -10.34
C ILE A 53 -2.77 -7.75 -10.06
N ARG A 54 -3.58 -7.42 -11.07
CA ARG A 54 -5.03 -7.23 -10.90
C ARG A 54 -5.72 -8.47 -10.33
N VAL A 55 -5.32 -9.67 -10.74
CA VAL A 55 -5.85 -10.93 -10.17
C VAL A 55 -5.58 -11.04 -8.67
N LEU A 56 -4.45 -10.52 -8.19
CA LEU A 56 -4.14 -10.51 -6.75
C LEU A 56 -5.04 -9.55 -5.94
N TYR A 57 -5.72 -8.61 -6.60
CA TYR A 57 -6.55 -7.58 -5.97
C TYR A 57 -8.06 -7.70 -6.28
N CYS A 58 -8.47 -8.56 -7.22
CA CYS A 58 -9.87 -8.79 -7.58
C CYS A 58 -10.41 -10.06 -6.90
N ASP A 59 -11.64 -9.98 -6.37
CA ASP A 59 -12.42 -11.12 -5.86
C ASP A 59 -11.64 -12.08 -4.94
N ILE A 60 -10.79 -11.52 -4.06
CA ILE A 60 -9.97 -12.30 -3.14
C ILE A 60 -10.87 -13.04 -2.15
N GLU A 61 -10.82 -14.37 -2.22
CA GLU A 61 -11.36 -15.26 -1.20
C GLU A 61 -10.23 -15.81 -0.35
N SER A 62 -10.43 -15.81 0.97
CA SER A 62 -9.50 -16.41 1.91
C SER A 62 -10.07 -17.71 2.45
N MET A 63 -9.19 -18.68 2.68
CA MET A 63 -9.52 -19.93 3.35
C MET A 63 -8.73 -20.01 4.64
N LEU A 64 -9.40 -20.27 5.75
CA LEU A 64 -8.74 -20.50 7.03
C LEU A 64 -8.28 -21.95 7.11
N LYS A 65 -6.99 -22.16 7.41
CA LYS A 65 -6.49 -23.49 7.76
C LYS A 65 -6.44 -23.59 9.29
N PHE A 66 -7.22 -24.50 9.87
CA PHE A 66 -7.25 -24.75 11.30
C PHE A 66 -7.17 -26.25 11.60
N ASN A 67 -6.24 -26.64 12.47
CA ASN A 67 -6.01 -28.03 12.87
C ASN A 67 -5.87 -29.03 11.70
N GLY A 68 -5.23 -28.61 10.60
CA GLY A 68 -5.03 -29.46 9.42
C GLY A 68 -6.17 -29.44 8.40
N SER A 69 -7.33 -28.90 8.77
CA SER A 69 -8.49 -28.76 7.88
C SER A 69 -8.59 -27.36 7.29
N LEU A 70 -9.01 -27.28 6.02
CA LEU A 70 -9.35 -26.02 5.35
C LEU A 70 -10.84 -25.73 5.52
N CYS A 71 -11.18 -24.53 5.98
CA CYS A 71 -12.55 -24.03 6.00
C CYS A 71 -13.00 -23.63 4.58
N ALA A 72 -14.32 -23.53 4.40
CA ALA A 72 -14.89 -22.97 3.18
C ALA A 72 -14.35 -21.56 2.91
N PRO A 73 -14.16 -21.18 1.64
CA PRO A 73 -13.70 -19.86 1.28
C PRO A 73 -14.68 -18.79 1.78
N PHE A 74 -14.13 -17.68 2.25
CA PHE A 74 -14.89 -16.49 2.63
C PHE A 74 -14.27 -15.25 1.99
N ARG A 75 -15.12 -14.30 1.60
CA ARG A 75 -14.66 -13.03 1.03
C ARG A 75 -14.02 -12.18 2.12
N VAL A 76 -12.82 -11.67 1.84
CA VAL A 76 -12.17 -10.71 2.73
C VAL A 76 -12.80 -9.34 2.49
N LEU A 77 -13.69 -8.93 3.38
CA LEU A 77 -14.26 -7.59 3.36
C LEU A 77 -13.34 -6.64 4.12
N ARG A 78 -13.01 -5.50 3.51
CA ARG A 78 -12.41 -4.37 4.24
C ARG A 78 -13.40 -3.87 5.28
N VAL A 79 -12.90 -3.59 6.49
CA VAL A 79 -13.70 -3.09 7.62
C VAL A 79 -14.48 -1.81 7.26
N GLU A 80 -13.93 -0.95 6.39
CA GLU A 80 -14.62 0.26 5.89
C GLU A 80 -15.85 -0.02 5.02
N ASN A 81 -15.97 -1.21 4.42
CA ASN A 81 -17.14 -1.61 3.63
C ASN A 81 -18.17 -2.40 4.46
N MET A 82 -17.99 -2.44 5.78
CA MET A 82 -18.86 -3.15 6.73
C MET A 82 -19.79 -2.20 7.51
N LEU A 83 -19.80 -0.90 7.15
CA LEU A 83 -20.69 0.15 7.66
C LEU A 83 -21.68 0.60 6.58
#